data_AF-A0A7S1YX74-F1
#
_entry.id   AF-A0A7S1YX74-F1
#
_cell.length_a   1.000
_cell.length_b   1.000
_cell.length_c   1.000
_cell.angle_alpha   90.00
_cell.angle_beta   90.00
_cell.angle_gamma   90.00
#
_symmetry.space_group_name_H-M   'P 1'
#
loop_
_entity.id
_entity.type
_entity.pdbx_description
1 polymer ?
#
loop_
_entity_poly.entity_id
_entity_poly.type
_entity_poly.pdbx_seq_one_letter_code
_entity_poly.pdbx_strand_id
1 'polypeptide(L)'
;DRCRIDPDTGLASSIDGEPLIFVDGTLGGGGHSAALLERLGPNDVVFGCDVDPSALSAATNRLRRYVVGGTFDRDPDLPLFVPVRSNFRDLAEVLPEVKHPLTDEYILRPLAELGGKGGGTKGDDHDHDDDDDFGLDDEAPEHVGVDGILLDLGVSSHQIDNPDRGFAFMKPGPLDMRMWGGDFSALTSGGGGINLVSGAAPGRVRGLTAADVCNEFDEAELSRIFKTYGDEPRARKVAASVVRSRPLETTEDLVNAVADVTPEFAKQRRMGRTATLARVFQSLRIVVNEEDVA
;
A
#
# COMPACT_ATOMS: atom_id res chain seq x y z
N ASP A 1 -12.92 8.49 19.11
CA ASP A 1 -13.84 8.47 20.28
C ASP A 1 -14.30 7.08 20.72
N ARG A 2 -13.91 5.98 20.07
CA ARG A 2 -14.34 4.60 20.42
C ARG A 2 -13.24 3.71 21.01
N CYS A 3 -11.98 4.13 20.91
CA CYS A 3 -10.81 3.37 21.38
C CYS A 3 -10.10 4.09 22.54
N ARG A 4 -9.70 3.34 23.57
CA ARG A 4 -8.76 3.76 24.62
C ARG A 4 -7.53 2.87 24.63
N ILE A 5 -6.36 3.49 24.73
CA ILE A 5 -5.09 2.79 24.92
C ILE A 5 -4.73 2.87 26.40
N ASP A 6 -4.54 1.72 27.03
CA ASP A 6 -4.02 1.63 28.39
C ASP A 6 -2.55 2.10 28.38
N PRO A 7 -2.18 3.12 29.17
CA PRO A 7 -0.84 3.69 29.16
C PRO A 7 0.24 2.78 29.76
N ASP A 8 -0.14 1.82 30.60
CA ASP A 8 0.77 0.90 31.29
C ASP A 8 0.99 -0.39 30.49
N THR A 9 -0.07 -0.90 29.86
CA THR A 9 -0.02 -2.17 29.10
C THR A 9 0.09 -1.96 27.59
N GLY A 10 -0.31 -0.79 27.09
CA GLY A 10 -0.40 -0.49 25.67
C GLY A 10 -1.54 -1.24 24.95
N LEU A 11 -2.45 -1.88 25.70
CA LEU A 11 -3.59 -2.58 25.14
C LEU A 11 -4.66 -1.60 24.68
N ALA A 12 -5.22 -1.85 23.50
CA ALA A 12 -6.37 -1.11 23.01
C ALA A 12 -7.65 -1.75 23.54
N SER A 13 -8.62 -0.92 23.90
CA SER A 13 -9.93 -1.37 24.39
C SER A 13 -11.04 -0.50 23.81
N SER A 14 -12.13 -1.15 23.43
CA SER A 14 -13.35 -0.50 22.99
C SER A 14 -14.06 0.18 24.17
N ILE A 15 -14.59 1.38 23.94
CA ILE A 15 -15.32 2.16 24.94
C ILE A 15 -16.77 1.69 25.08
N ASP A 16 -17.37 1.17 24.02
CA ASP A 16 -18.78 0.75 23.93
C ASP A 16 -18.96 -0.78 23.84
N GLY A 17 -17.86 -1.54 23.77
CA GLY A 17 -17.87 -3.00 23.69
C GLY A 17 -17.95 -3.53 22.26
N GLU A 18 -17.97 -2.65 21.27
CA GLU A 18 -17.93 -3.02 19.87
C GLU A 18 -16.50 -3.34 19.40
N PRO A 19 -16.33 -4.21 18.40
CA PRO A 19 -15.02 -4.52 17.82
C PRO A 19 -14.22 -3.29 17.41
N LEU A 20 -12.93 -3.26 17.75
CA LEU A 20 -12.01 -2.29 17.16
C LEU A 20 -11.56 -2.74 15.77
N ILE A 21 -11.54 -1.82 14.82
CA ILE A 21 -11.18 -2.09 13.43
C ILE A 21 -10.02 -1.20 13.01
N PHE A 22 -8.90 -1.82 12.65
CA PHE A 22 -7.70 -1.12 12.19
C PHE A 22 -7.33 -1.49 10.76
N VAL A 23 -6.62 -0.59 10.09
CA VAL A 23 -6.10 -0.78 8.74
C VAL A 23 -4.60 -0.53 8.72
N ASP A 24 -3.83 -1.49 8.24
CA ASP A 24 -2.44 -1.33 7.81
C ASP A 24 -2.45 -1.21 6.28
N GLY A 25 -2.38 0.02 5.77
CA GLY A 25 -2.49 0.31 4.34
C GLY A 25 -1.23 -0.01 3.52
N THR A 26 -0.14 -0.37 4.21
CA THR A 26 1.18 -0.65 3.63
C THR A 26 1.77 -1.88 4.30
N LEU A 27 1.03 -3.00 4.24
CA LEU A 27 1.29 -4.19 5.03
C LEU A 27 2.74 -4.68 4.94
N GLY A 28 3.31 -4.71 3.72
CA GLY A 28 4.68 -5.14 3.47
C GLY A 28 4.96 -6.51 4.09
N GLY A 29 5.92 -6.57 5.01
CA GLY A 29 6.25 -7.81 5.73
C GLY A 29 5.29 -8.19 6.86
N GLY A 30 4.32 -7.34 7.23
CA GLY A 30 3.38 -7.57 8.33
C GLY A 30 3.95 -7.36 9.74
N GLY A 31 5.06 -6.61 9.87
CA GLY A 31 5.70 -6.35 11.16
C GLY A 31 4.85 -5.47 12.09
N HIS A 32 4.31 -4.37 11.54
CA HIS A 32 3.43 -3.48 12.30
C HIS A 32 2.09 -4.14 12.62
N SER A 33 1.45 -4.76 11.63
CA SER A 33 0.26 -5.59 11.84
C SER A 33 0.45 -6.63 12.94
N ALA A 34 1.60 -7.32 13.01
CA ALA A 34 1.90 -8.26 14.10
C ALA A 34 1.89 -7.59 15.48
N ALA A 35 2.59 -6.46 15.61
CA ALA A 35 2.68 -5.73 16.87
C ALA A 35 1.33 -5.16 17.32
N LEU A 36 0.47 -4.78 16.36
CA LEU A 36 -0.90 -4.33 16.62
C LEU A 36 -1.79 -5.49 17.07
N LEU A 37 -1.79 -6.62 16.34
CA LEU A 37 -2.56 -7.82 16.69
C LEU A 37 -2.19 -8.43 18.05
N GLU A 38 -0.98 -8.17 18.57
CA GLU A 38 -0.59 -8.56 19.93
C GLU A 38 -1.26 -7.72 21.03
N ARG A 39 -1.85 -6.58 20.67
CA ARG A 39 -2.48 -5.62 21.60
C ARG A 39 -4.00 -5.56 21.50
N LEU A 40 -4.58 -6.40 20.64
CA LEU A 40 -6.01 -6.44 20.31
C LEU A 40 -6.68 -7.69 20.91
N GLY A 41 -7.98 -7.59 21.13
CA GLY A 41 -8.82 -8.64 21.69
C GLY A 41 -9.45 -9.57 20.64
N PRO A 42 -10.12 -10.66 21.08
CA PRO A 42 -10.69 -11.72 20.22
C PRO A 42 -11.59 -11.25 19.06
N ASN A 43 -12.32 -10.14 19.29
CA ASN A 43 -13.32 -9.62 18.35
C ASN A 43 -12.76 -8.52 17.44
N ASP A 44 -11.58 -8.00 17.73
CA ASP A 44 -10.98 -6.90 16.98
C ASP A 44 -10.43 -7.38 15.64
N VAL A 45 -10.36 -6.47 14.68
CA VAL A 45 -9.99 -6.76 13.29
C VAL A 45 -8.85 -5.86 12.83
N VAL A 46 -7.90 -6.45 12.11
CA VAL A 46 -6.87 -5.71 11.35
C VAL A 46 -6.97 -6.10 9.87
N PHE A 47 -7.23 -5.11 9.03
CA PHE A 47 -7.06 -5.22 7.58
C PHE A 47 -5.62 -4.94 7.20
N GLY A 48 -4.94 -5.89 6.58
CA GLY A 48 -3.59 -5.72 6.05
C GLY A 48 -3.61 -5.59 4.54
N CYS A 49 -3.27 -4.42 4.02
CA CYS A 49 -3.41 -4.10 2.60
C CYS A 49 -2.05 -3.94 1.93
N ASP A 50 -1.86 -4.60 0.78
CA ASP A 50 -0.71 -4.37 -0.09
C ASP A 50 -1.08 -4.62 -1.55
N VAL A 51 -0.41 -3.91 -2.47
CA VAL A 51 -0.51 -4.17 -3.92
C VAL A 51 0.34 -5.37 -4.34
N ASP A 52 1.39 -5.66 -3.57
CA ASP A 52 2.39 -6.68 -3.85
C ASP A 52 1.93 -8.06 -3.32
N PRO A 53 1.65 -9.03 -4.22
CA PRO A 53 1.19 -10.36 -3.82
C PRO A 53 2.25 -11.13 -3.02
N SER A 54 3.54 -10.85 -3.23
CA SER A 54 4.62 -11.50 -2.47
C SER A 54 4.68 -10.99 -1.03
N ALA A 55 4.44 -9.69 -0.82
CA ALA A 55 4.33 -9.08 0.50
C ALA A 55 3.12 -9.66 1.25
N LEU A 56 1.94 -9.69 0.60
CA LEU A 56 0.74 -10.33 1.15
C LEU A 56 0.98 -11.78 1.55
N SER A 57 1.62 -12.57 0.69
CA SER A 57 1.92 -13.98 1.00
C SER A 57 2.86 -14.11 2.20
N ALA A 58 3.91 -13.28 2.27
CA ALA A 58 4.88 -13.31 3.37
C ALA A 58 4.24 -12.89 4.70
N ALA A 59 3.47 -11.79 4.70
CA ALA A 59 2.75 -11.30 5.87
C ALA A 59 1.67 -12.29 6.33
N THR A 60 0.89 -12.85 5.42
CA THR A 60 -0.14 -13.85 5.73
C THR A 60 0.47 -15.09 6.38
N ASN A 61 1.62 -15.57 5.89
CA ASN A 61 2.30 -16.71 6.51
C ASN A 61 2.87 -16.38 7.90
N ARG A 62 3.40 -15.17 8.10
CA ARG A 62 3.83 -14.67 9.42
C ARG A 62 2.66 -14.61 10.40
N LEU A 63 1.51 -14.13 9.93
CA LEU A 63 0.30 -13.85 10.72
C LEU A 63 -0.71 -15.00 10.71
N ARG A 64 -0.31 -16.19 10.25
CA ARG A 64 -1.22 -17.33 10.01
C ARG A 64 -2.10 -17.75 11.19
N ARG A 65 -1.72 -17.41 12.44
CA ARG A 65 -2.53 -17.69 13.64
C ARG A 65 -3.77 -16.78 13.78
N TYR A 66 -3.77 -15.64 13.11
CA TYR A 66 -4.83 -14.63 13.14
C TYR A 66 -5.75 -14.69 11.91
N VAL A 67 -5.36 -15.47 10.89
CA VAL A 67 -6.08 -15.58 9.61
C VAL A 67 -7.06 -16.74 9.67
N VAL A 68 -8.19 -16.56 9.00
CA VAL A 68 -9.15 -17.64 8.74
C VAL A 68 -8.92 -18.15 7.32
N GLY A 69 -8.58 -19.44 7.19
CA GLY A 69 -8.36 -20.12 5.90
C GLY A 69 -6.99 -20.81 5.81
N GLY A 70 -6.99 -22.07 5.36
CA GLY A 70 -5.82 -22.96 5.30
C GLY A 70 -6.02 -24.27 6.09
N THR A 71 -4.93 -24.99 6.37
CA THR A 71 -4.93 -26.22 7.20
C THR A 71 -4.90 -25.97 8.71
N PHE A 72 -5.08 -24.72 9.15
CA PHE A 72 -4.87 -24.31 10.53
C PHE A 72 -6.18 -23.83 11.14
N ASP A 73 -6.52 -24.35 12.32
CA ASP A 73 -7.61 -23.81 13.14
C ASP A 73 -7.13 -22.49 13.78
N ARG A 74 -7.86 -21.41 13.51
CA ARG A 74 -7.65 -20.11 14.15
C ARG A 74 -8.12 -20.18 15.59
N ASP A 75 -7.34 -19.64 16.52
CA ASP A 75 -7.73 -19.52 17.91
C ASP A 75 -8.88 -18.49 18.02
N PRO A 76 -10.07 -18.87 18.53
CA PRO A 76 -11.19 -17.94 18.67
C PRO A 76 -10.90 -16.78 19.62
N ASP A 77 -9.93 -16.93 20.52
CA ASP A 77 -9.55 -15.92 21.52
C ASP A 77 -8.50 -14.91 21.00
N LEU A 78 -8.10 -15.00 19.72
CA LEU A 78 -7.22 -14.03 19.07
C LEU A 78 -8.01 -13.06 18.20
N PRO A 79 -7.50 -11.85 17.92
CA PRO A 79 -8.08 -10.95 16.91
C PRO A 79 -8.05 -11.55 15.51
N LEU A 80 -8.82 -10.96 14.59
CA LEU A 80 -8.86 -11.35 13.19
C LEU A 80 -7.89 -10.51 12.35
N PHE A 81 -7.09 -11.17 11.51
CA PHE A 81 -6.31 -10.53 10.46
C PHE A 81 -6.91 -10.86 9.08
N VAL A 82 -7.16 -9.83 8.28
CA VAL A 82 -7.72 -9.97 6.93
C VAL A 82 -6.74 -9.39 5.90
N PRO A 83 -6.06 -10.22 5.10
CA PRO A 83 -5.20 -9.74 4.02
C PRO A 83 -6.06 -9.27 2.84
N VAL A 84 -5.86 -8.03 2.40
CA VAL A 84 -6.60 -7.40 1.29
C VAL A 84 -5.62 -6.99 0.21
N ARG A 85 -5.84 -7.47 -1.02
CA ARG A 85 -5.04 -7.02 -2.16
C ARG A 85 -5.67 -5.79 -2.77
N SER A 86 -5.18 -4.63 -2.38
CA SER A 86 -5.64 -3.34 -2.87
C SER A 86 -4.53 -2.30 -2.79
N ASN A 87 -4.62 -1.26 -3.61
CA ASN A 87 -3.87 -0.04 -3.33
C ASN A 87 -4.53 0.67 -2.15
N PHE A 88 -3.73 1.37 -1.33
CA PHE A 88 -4.26 2.10 -0.18
C PHE A 88 -5.26 3.20 -0.60
N ARG A 89 -5.12 3.73 -1.83
CA ARG A 89 -6.03 4.75 -2.38
C ARG A 89 -7.46 4.24 -2.57
N ASP A 90 -7.62 2.94 -2.82
CA ASP A 90 -8.91 2.33 -3.12
C ASP A 90 -9.58 1.73 -1.86
N LEU A 91 -8.98 1.89 -0.67
CA LEU A 91 -9.47 1.21 0.55
C LEU A 91 -10.85 1.65 0.99
N ALA A 92 -11.21 2.91 0.75
CA ALA A 92 -12.56 3.40 1.07
C ALA A 92 -13.64 2.68 0.26
N GLU A 93 -13.32 2.23 -0.95
CA GLU A 93 -14.23 1.49 -1.84
C GLU A 93 -14.15 -0.03 -1.56
N VAL A 94 -12.96 -0.55 -1.26
CA VAL A 94 -12.73 -1.99 -1.13
C VAL A 94 -13.14 -2.53 0.24
N LEU A 95 -12.83 -1.83 1.33
CA LEU A 95 -13.07 -2.35 2.69
C LEU A 95 -14.56 -2.60 3.02
N PRO A 96 -15.51 -1.77 2.57
CA PRO A 96 -16.94 -2.03 2.74
C PRO A 96 -17.41 -3.38 2.18
N GLU A 97 -16.78 -3.84 1.10
CA GLU A 97 -17.13 -5.10 0.43
C GLU A 97 -16.50 -6.33 1.11
N VAL A 98 -15.66 -6.15 2.13
CA VAL A 98 -14.96 -7.26 2.79
C VAL A 98 -15.85 -7.92 3.83
N LYS A 99 -16.19 -9.18 3.56
CA LYS A 99 -16.94 -10.04 4.47
C LYS A 99 -16.06 -10.80 5.46
N HIS A 100 -16.59 -11.03 6.64
CA HIS A 100 -15.99 -11.84 7.67
C HIS A 100 -15.94 -13.31 7.21
N PRO A 101 -14.75 -13.93 7.21
CA PRO A 101 -14.53 -15.21 6.53
C PRO A 101 -15.21 -16.42 7.21
N LEU A 102 -15.68 -16.30 8.45
CA LEU A 102 -16.42 -17.37 9.14
C LEU A 102 -17.94 -17.18 9.13
N THR A 103 -18.40 -15.93 9.16
CA THR A 103 -19.82 -15.60 9.35
C THR A 103 -20.50 -15.14 8.06
N ASP A 104 -19.71 -14.81 7.03
CA ASP A 104 -20.17 -14.23 5.76
C ASP A 104 -20.92 -12.89 5.89
N GLU A 105 -20.82 -12.25 7.07
CA GLU A 105 -21.34 -10.90 7.33
C GLU A 105 -20.32 -9.82 6.94
N TYR A 106 -20.77 -8.63 6.57
CA TYR A 106 -19.88 -7.49 6.33
C TYR A 106 -19.18 -7.07 7.62
N ILE A 107 -17.86 -6.88 7.55
CA ILE A 107 -17.08 -6.42 8.71
C ILE A 107 -17.37 -4.94 8.97
N LEU A 108 -17.30 -4.12 7.93
CA LEU A 108 -17.80 -2.74 7.98
C LEU A 108 -19.30 -2.79 7.70
N ARG A 109 -20.13 -2.71 8.74
CA ARG A 109 -21.58 -2.74 8.58
C ARG A 109 -22.11 -1.41 8.04
N PRO A 110 -23.15 -1.40 7.20
CA PRO A 110 -23.85 -0.17 6.83
C PRO A 110 -24.43 0.53 8.08
N LEU A 111 -24.25 1.84 8.18
CA LEU A 111 -24.73 2.69 9.27
C LEU A 111 -26.26 2.61 9.42
N ALA A 112 -26.97 2.36 8.31
CA ALA A 112 -28.42 2.13 8.29
C ALA A 112 -28.87 0.93 9.14
N GLU A 113 -28.01 -0.08 9.33
CA GLU A 113 -28.32 -1.29 10.11
C GLU A 113 -28.13 -1.08 11.63
N LEU A 114 -27.46 0.00 12.04
CA LEU A 114 -27.26 0.38 13.44
C LEU A 114 -28.40 1.29 13.99
N GLY A 115 -29.36 1.67 13.13
CA GLY A 115 -30.46 2.59 13.44
C GLY A 115 -31.63 2.00 14.22
N GLY A 116 -31.44 1.72 15.50
CA GLY A 116 -32.53 1.53 16.47
C GLY A 116 -33.03 2.85 17.08
N LYS A 117 -34.14 3.39 16.57
CA LYS A 117 -35.01 4.46 17.13
C LYS A 117 -34.36 5.77 17.66
N GLY A 118 -34.64 6.87 16.96
CA GLY A 118 -34.79 8.22 17.53
C GLY A 118 -34.19 9.32 16.63
N GLY A 119 -34.88 10.37 16.20
CA GLY A 119 -36.25 10.79 16.36
C GLY A 119 -36.56 11.80 15.26
N GLY A 120 -37.76 11.72 14.68
CA GLY A 120 -38.22 12.73 13.75
C GLY A 120 -38.44 14.06 14.47
N THR A 121 -37.82 15.11 13.96
CA THR A 121 -38.35 16.47 14.06
C THR A 121 -38.55 16.98 12.66
N LYS A 122 -39.82 16.95 12.23
CA LYS A 122 -40.35 17.79 11.15
C LYS A 122 -40.32 19.24 11.64
N GLY A 123 -39.80 20.14 10.81
CA GLY A 123 -39.97 21.58 10.90
C GLY A 123 -38.92 22.23 9.99
N ASP A 124 -39.20 23.22 9.17
CA ASP A 124 -40.42 23.89 8.75
C ASP A 124 -40.14 24.43 7.33
N ASP A 125 -41.21 24.78 6.63
CA ASP A 125 -41.26 25.23 5.25
C ASP A 125 -40.32 26.42 4.92
N HIS A 126 -39.54 26.30 3.84
CA HIS A 126 -39.11 27.44 3.05
C HIS A 126 -39.00 27.10 1.56
N ASP A 127 -39.91 27.70 0.79
CA ASP A 127 -39.93 27.73 -0.67
C ASP A 127 -38.71 28.49 -1.23
N HIS A 128 -37.87 27.84 -2.02
CA HIS A 128 -37.02 28.49 -3.02
C HIS A 128 -36.84 27.59 -4.26
N ASP A 129 -37.58 27.98 -5.30
CA ASP A 129 -37.34 27.96 -6.74
C ASP A 129 -36.24 27.04 -7.32
N ASP A 130 -36.71 26.06 -8.09
CA ASP A 130 -36.21 25.51 -9.37
C ASP A 130 -34.72 25.71 -9.73
N ASP A 131 -33.91 24.68 -9.49
CA ASP A 131 -32.79 24.27 -10.34
C ASP A 131 -32.92 22.76 -10.60
N ASP A 132 -32.71 22.32 -11.84
CA ASP A 132 -32.82 20.92 -12.24
C ASP A 132 -31.69 20.07 -11.65
N ASP A 133 -32.05 19.38 -10.56
CA ASP A 133 -31.31 18.33 -9.88
C ASP A 133 -30.90 17.22 -10.88
N PHE A 134 -29.63 17.24 -11.27
CA PHE A 134 -28.98 16.09 -11.88
C PHE A 134 -28.80 15.04 -10.78
N GLY A 135 -29.82 14.21 -10.60
CA GLY A 135 -29.87 13.12 -9.63
C GLY A 135 -28.59 12.28 -9.64
N LEU A 136 -27.77 12.52 -8.63
CA LEU A 136 -26.77 11.60 -8.11
C LEU A 136 -27.35 10.94 -6.85
N ASP A 137 -28.58 10.44 -6.95
CA ASP A 137 -29.18 9.58 -5.92
C ASP A 137 -28.64 8.15 -6.09
N ASP A 138 -27.40 7.97 -5.67
CA ASP A 138 -26.84 6.69 -5.22
C ASP A 138 -25.68 7.05 -4.26
N GLU A 139 -26.00 7.76 -3.17
CA GLU A 139 -25.07 7.88 -2.05
C GLU A 139 -24.83 6.47 -1.51
N ALA A 140 -23.63 5.93 -1.79
CA ALA A 140 -23.19 4.65 -1.26
C ALA A 140 -23.44 4.64 0.26
N PRO A 141 -24.03 3.57 0.83
CA PRO A 141 -24.40 3.54 2.23
C PRO A 141 -23.19 3.91 3.10
N GLU A 142 -23.34 4.86 4.03
CA GLU A 142 -22.28 5.15 5.00
C GLU A 142 -22.01 3.87 5.80
N HIS A 143 -20.75 3.50 5.99
CA HIS A 143 -20.35 2.32 6.77
C HIS A 143 -19.76 2.74 8.12
N VAL A 144 -19.71 1.82 9.08
CA VAL A 144 -18.91 2.03 10.30
C VAL A 144 -17.47 2.32 9.89
N GLY A 145 -16.95 3.48 10.30
CA GLY A 145 -15.56 3.86 10.04
C GLY A 145 -14.56 2.99 10.81
N VAL A 146 -13.29 3.10 10.47
CA VAL A 146 -12.19 2.39 11.16
C VAL A 146 -11.66 3.21 12.34
N ASP A 147 -11.16 2.53 13.37
CA ASP A 147 -10.64 3.14 14.60
C ASP A 147 -9.20 3.65 14.45
N GLY A 148 -8.46 3.15 13.46
CA GLY A 148 -7.12 3.64 13.15
C GLY A 148 -6.60 3.14 11.81
N ILE A 149 -5.80 4.00 11.17
CA ILE A 149 -5.11 3.70 9.91
C ILE A 149 -3.62 3.90 10.13
N LEU A 150 -2.83 2.90 9.75
CA LEU A 150 -1.38 2.94 9.68
C LEU A 150 -0.94 2.99 8.22
N LEU A 151 -0.04 3.94 7.92
CA LEU A 151 0.65 4.05 6.63
C LEU A 151 2.15 4.22 6.89
N ASP A 152 2.92 3.19 6.58
CA ASP A 152 4.38 3.20 6.56
C ASP A 152 4.85 3.39 5.12
N LEU A 153 4.92 4.67 4.70
CA LEU A 153 5.24 5.02 3.33
C LEU A 153 6.75 4.79 3.05
N GLY A 154 7.04 3.80 2.23
CA GLY A 154 8.40 3.42 1.87
C GLY A 154 8.44 2.14 1.05
N VAL A 155 9.63 1.57 0.90
CA VAL A 155 9.84 0.24 0.30
C VAL A 155 10.10 -0.78 1.40
N SER A 156 9.43 -1.92 1.31
CA SER A 156 9.68 -3.02 2.24
C SER A 156 11.04 -3.66 1.99
N SER A 157 11.65 -4.22 3.04
CA SER A 157 12.90 -4.99 2.91
C SER A 157 12.77 -6.15 1.91
N HIS A 158 11.59 -6.75 1.79
CA HIS A 158 11.33 -7.87 0.88
C HIS A 158 11.43 -7.44 -0.59
N GLN A 159 11.04 -6.20 -0.91
CA GLN A 159 11.18 -5.62 -2.24
C GLN A 159 12.64 -5.30 -2.57
N ILE A 160 13.44 -4.88 -1.57
CA ILE A 160 14.86 -4.56 -1.72
C ILE A 160 15.72 -5.84 -1.78
N ASP A 161 15.36 -6.88 -1.06
CA ASP A 161 16.20 -8.09 -0.92
C ASP A 161 16.20 -8.97 -2.17
N ASN A 162 15.12 -8.93 -2.96
CA ASN A 162 14.98 -9.65 -4.23
C ASN A 162 15.53 -8.82 -5.41
N PRO A 163 16.70 -9.16 -5.97
CA PRO A 163 17.29 -8.41 -7.08
C PRO A 163 16.43 -8.39 -8.35
N ASP A 164 15.61 -9.43 -8.58
CA ASP A 164 14.79 -9.56 -9.80
C ASP A 164 13.69 -8.49 -9.89
N ARG A 165 13.38 -7.82 -8.77
CA ARG A 165 12.39 -6.75 -8.69
C ARG A 165 12.95 -5.37 -9.05
N GLY A 166 14.28 -5.22 -9.09
CA GLY A 166 14.93 -3.98 -9.54
C GLY A 166 14.94 -2.81 -8.55
N PHE A 167 14.55 -3.01 -7.28
CA PHE A 167 14.51 -1.93 -6.29
C PHE A 167 15.88 -1.62 -5.64
N ALA A 168 16.83 -2.55 -5.71
CA ALA A 168 18.13 -2.42 -5.07
C ALA A 168 19.23 -1.99 -6.05
N PHE A 169 20.01 -0.98 -5.68
CA PHE A 169 21.24 -0.59 -6.39
C PHE A 169 22.50 -1.33 -5.91
N MET A 170 22.38 -2.15 -4.86
CA MET A 170 23.49 -2.91 -4.28
C MET A 170 23.63 -4.32 -4.87
N LYS A 171 22.60 -4.83 -5.53
CA LYS A 171 22.59 -6.12 -6.23
C LYS A 171 22.10 -5.86 -7.67
N PRO A 172 22.80 -6.34 -8.71
CA PRO A 172 22.36 -6.20 -10.08
C PRO A 172 21.07 -6.99 -10.33
N GLY A 173 20.15 -6.41 -11.08
CA GLY A 173 18.89 -7.01 -11.51
C GLY A 173 18.20 -6.17 -12.59
N PRO A 174 17.07 -6.62 -13.14
CA PRO A 174 16.31 -5.86 -14.14
C PRO A 174 15.91 -4.49 -13.60
N LEU A 175 15.94 -3.45 -14.44
CA LEU A 175 15.48 -2.12 -14.06
C LEU A 175 13.94 -2.03 -14.14
N ASP A 176 13.26 -2.72 -13.23
CA ASP A 176 11.79 -2.87 -13.21
C ASP A 176 11.10 -1.89 -12.24
N MET A 177 11.30 -2.06 -10.93
CA MET A 177 10.72 -1.25 -9.84
C MET A 177 9.19 -1.24 -9.72
N ARG A 178 8.45 -2.13 -10.42
CA ARG A 178 7.00 -2.27 -10.21
C ARG A 178 6.70 -3.05 -8.93
N MET A 179 5.79 -2.52 -8.12
CA MET A 179 5.37 -3.16 -6.87
C MET A 179 4.46 -4.38 -7.11
N TRP A 180 3.77 -4.44 -8.25
CA TRP A 180 2.91 -5.59 -8.60
C TRP A 180 3.65 -6.73 -9.32
N GLY A 181 4.98 -6.67 -9.45
CA GLY A 181 5.77 -7.58 -10.29
C GLY A 181 5.74 -9.06 -9.86
N GLY A 182 5.37 -9.95 -10.80
CA GLY A 182 5.47 -11.41 -10.70
C GLY A 182 4.46 -12.16 -11.59
N ASP A 183 4.91 -13.21 -12.29
CA ASP A 183 4.07 -14.09 -13.13
C ASP A 183 3.07 -14.87 -12.25
N PHE A 184 1.78 -14.75 -12.53
CA PHE A 184 0.65 -15.20 -11.69
C PHE A 184 0.55 -16.75 -11.56
N SER A 185 1.34 -17.48 -12.35
CA SER A 185 1.31 -18.94 -12.49
C SER A 185 1.68 -19.73 -11.21
N ALA A 186 2.48 -19.15 -10.31
CA ALA A 186 3.04 -19.90 -9.17
C ALA A 186 2.13 -20.00 -7.94
N LEU A 187 1.15 -19.09 -7.76
CA LEU A 187 0.29 -19.06 -6.56
C LEU A 187 -1.03 -19.83 -6.73
N THR A 188 -1.41 -20.19 -7.95
CA THR A 188 -2.64 -20.96 -8.23
C THR A 188 -2.40 -22.47 -8.32
N SER A 189 -1.15 -22.93 -8.21
CA SER A 189 -0.76 -24.32 -8.51
C SER A 189 -0.61 -25.23 -7.27
N GLY A 190 -0.97 -24.77 -6.07
CA GLY A 190 -0.94 -25.59 -4.85
C GLY A 190 -2.26 -25.50 -4.09
N GLY A 191 -3.07 -26.57 -4.14
CA GLY A 191 -4.44 -26.67 -3.62
C GLY A 191 -4.60 -26.57 -2.09
N GLY A 192 -4.23 -25.44 -1.51
CA GLY A 192 -4.45 -25.07 -0.11
C GLY A 192 -4.62 -23.54 0.06
N GLY A 193 -5.28 -22.92 -0.92
CA GLY A 193 -5.28 -21.47 -1.13
C GLY A 193 -5.82 -20.67 0.05
N ILE A 194 -5.05 -19.65 0.43
CA ILE A 194 -5.52 -18.49 1.20
C ILE A 194 -6.53 -17.72 0.34
N ASN A 195 -7.75 -17.54 0.85
CA ASN A 195 -8.77 -16.70 0.21
C ASN A 195 -8.33 -15.24 0.25
N LEU A 196 -7.53 -14.83 -0.75
CA LEU A 196 -7.20 -13.43 -1.00
C LEU A 196 -8.46 -12.73 -1.54
N VAL A 197 -8.96 -11.74 -0.80
CA VAL A 197 -10.02 -10.85 -1.28
C VAL A 197 -9.40 -9.92 -2.31
N SER A 198 -9.71 -10.15 -3.59
CA SER A 198 -9.23 -9.36 -4.72
C SER A 198 -10.26 -8.29 -5.06
N GLY A 199 -10.02 -7.06 -4.62
CA GLY A 199 -10.75 -5.87 -5.06
C GLY A 199 -10.22 -5.26 -6.37
N ALA A 200 -9.19 -5.86 -6.98
CA ALA A 200 -8.57 -5.29 -8.18
C ALA A 200 -9.53 -5.35 -9.39
N ALA A 201 -9.94 -4.18 -9.87
CA ALA A 201 -10.65 -4.02 -11.14
C ALA A 201 -9.88 -4.76 -12.27
N PRO A 202 -10.54 -5.63 -13.06
CA PRO A 202 -9.88 -6.39 -14.10
C PRO A 202 -9.50 -5.45 -15.26
N GLY A 203 -8.20 -5.20 -15.48
CA GLY A 203 -7.76 -4.61 -16.75
C GLY A 203 -6.46 -3.78 -16.79
N ARG A 204 -5.89 -3.35 -15.67
CA ARG A 204 -4.71 -2.43 -15.70
C ARG A 204 -3.39 -3.16 -15.39
N VAL A 205 -2.93 -4.02 -16.31
CA VAL A 205 -1.67 -4.81 -16.15
C VAL A 205 -0.46 -4.18 -16.88
N ARG A 206 -0.60 -3.01 -17.51
CA ARG A 206 0.52 -2.31 -18.17
C ARG A 206 0.80 -0.97 -17.50
N GLY A 207 1.68 -0.98 -16.50
CA GLY A 207 2.38 0.21 -16.03
C GLY A 207 3.84 0.22 -16.50
N LEU A 208 4.43 1.41 -16.60
CA LEU A 208 5.82 1.64 -17.01
C LEU A 208 6.79 0.93 -16.06
N THR A 209 7.87 0.36 -16.59
CA THR A 209 9.04 -0.04 -15.79
C THR A 209 9.97 1.15 -15.58
N ALA A 210 10.90 1.05 -14.63
CA ALA A 210 11.95 2.04 -14.46
C ALA A 210 12.86 2.14 -15.71
N ALA A 211 13.01 1.04 -16.47
CA ALA A 211 13.70 1.04 -17.75
C ALA A 211 12.95 1.88 -18.79
N ASP A 212 11.62 1.72 -18.89
CA ASP A 212 10.78 2.50 -19.81
C ASP A 212 10.91 3.99 -19.49
N VAL A 213 10.78 4.38 -18.21
CA VAL A 213 10.99 5.77 -17.76
C VAL A 213 12.38 6.27 -18.15
N CYS A 214 13.44 5.51 -17.86
CA CYS A 214 14.82 5.92 -18.15
C CYS A 214 15.11 6.03 -19.65
N ASN A 215 14.50 5.20 -20.49
CA ASN A 215 14.82 5.10 -21.92
C ASN A 215 13.91 5.97 -22.80
N GLU A 216 12.66 6.20 -22.41
CA GLU A 216 11.66 6.88 -23.26
C GLU A 216 11.44 8.34 -22.91
N PHE A 217 11.54 8.74 -21.63
CA PHE A 217 11.23 10.11 -21.21
C PHE A 217 12.32 11.07 -21.69
N ASP A 218 12.01 12.35 -21.89
CA ASP A 218 13.05 13.31 -22.29
C ASP A 218 13.92 13.77 -21.09
N GLU A 219 15.03 14.48 -21.37
CA GLU A 219 15.93 14.96 -20.32
C GLU A 219 15.23 15.92 -19.33
N ALA A 220 14.32 16.76 -19.83
CA ALA A 220 13.63 17.74 -19.01
C ALA A 220 12.65 17.05 -18.03
N GLU A 221 11.95 16.04 -18.51
CA GLU A 221 11.05 15.22 -17.73
C GLU A 221 11.79 14.38 -16.69
N LEU A 222 12.87 13.69 -17.07
CA LEU A 222 13.74 12.99 -16.11
C LEU A 222 14.32 13.94 -15.07
N SER A 223 14.74 15.14 -15.47
CA SER A 223 15.22 16.15 -14.54
C SER A 223 14.11 16.64 -13.60
N ARG A 224 12.84 16.70 -14.06
CA ARG A 224 11.69 17.04 -13.19
C ARG A 224 11.48 15.94 -12.17
N ILE A 225 11.43 14.68 -12.61
CA ILE A 225 11.25 13.50 -11.76
C ILE A 225 12.31 13.44 -10.65
N PHE A 226 13.59 13.53 -11.01
CA PHE A 226 14.69 13.44 -10.04
C PHE A 226 14.69 14.61 -9.05
N LYS A 227 14.26 15.80 -9.50
CA LYS A 227 14.15 16.97 -8.63
C LYS A 227 12.95 16.88 -7.70
N THR A 228 11.77 16.51 -8.20
CA THR A 228 10.51 16.55 -7.47
C THR A 228 10.38 15.40 -6.49
N TYR A 229 10.67 14.17 -6.92
CA TYR A 229 10.44 12.99 -6.08
C TYR A 229 11.69 12.50 -5.36
N GLY A 230 12.87 12.86 -5.88
CA GLY A 230 14.15 12.50 -5.29
C GLY A 230 14.78 13.62 -4.47
N ASP A 231 14.28 14.86 -4.52
CA ASP A 231 14.99 16.04 -4.00
C ASP A 231 16.47 16.10 -4.46
N GLU A 232 16.77 15.63 -5.67
CA GLU A 232 18.16 15.52 -6.14
C GLU A 232 18.70 16.91 -6.58
N PRO A 233 19.68 17.48 -5.86
CA PRO A 233 20.16 18.84 -6.14
C PRO A 233 20.78 19.00 -7.52
N ARG A 234 21.27 17.90 -8.11
CA ARG A 234 21.90 17.85 -9.44
C ARG A 234 21.04 17.13 -10.47
N ALA A 235 19.72 17.13 -10.29
CA ALA A 235 18.76 16.45 -11.16
C ALA A 235 19.04 16.61 -12.65
N ARG A 236 19.35 17.83 -13.12
CA ARG A 236 19.67 18.10 -14.53
C ARG A 236 20.91 17.36 -15.02
N LYS A 237 21.99 17.35 -14.23
CA LYS A 237 23.23 16.64 -14.60
C LYS A 237 23.01 15.12 -14.59
N VAL A 238 22.26 14.62 -13.62
CA VAL A 238 21.90 13.21 -13.52
C VAL A 238 21.05 12.77 -14.71
N ALA A 239 19.99 13.52 -15.04
CA ALA A 239 19.15 13.28 -16.21
C ALA A 239 19.95 13.25 -17.51
N ALA A 240 20.82 14.25 -17.74
CA ALA A 240 21.69 14.28 -18.91
C ALA A 240 22.62 13.05 -18.98
N SER A 241 23.07 12.52 -17.83
CA SER A 241 23.87 11.30 -17.79
C SER A 241 23.05 10.06 -18.16
N VAL A 242 21.86 9.92 -17.57
CA VAL A 242 20.94 8.82 -17.87
C VAL A 242 20.62 8.77 -19.37
N VAL A 243 20.26 9.92 -19.96
CA VAL A 243 19.97 10.02 -21.41
C VAL A 243 21.18 9.62 -22.26
N ARG A 244 22.39 10.05 -21.88
CA ARG A 244 23.63 9.71 -22.59
C ARG A 244 24.01 8.24 -22.46
N SER A 245 23.66 7.59 -21.35
CA SER A 245 23.99 6.20 -21.07
C SER A 245 23.01 5.20 -21.65
N ARG A 246 21.95 5.63 -22.34
CA ARG A 246 20.95 4.75 -22.97
C ARG A 246 21.58 3.76 -23.96
N PRO A 247 21.03 2.53 -24.07
CA PRO A 247 19.91 2.00 -23.30
C PRO A 247 20.31 1.51 -21.90
N LEU A 248 19.41 1.65 -20.92
CA LEU A 248 19.56 1.10 -19.57
C LEU A 248 18.59 -0.07 -19.40
N GLU A 249 19.10 -1.26 -19.07
CA GLU A 249 18.28 -2.47 -18.87
C GLU A 249 18.32 -2.98 -17.44
N THR A 250 19.40 -2.68 -16.71
CA THR A 250 19.66 -3.19 -15.38
C THR A 250 19.86 -2.08 -14.35
N THR A 251 19.69 -2.42 -13.07
CA THR A 251 20.03 -1.52 -11.96
C THR A 251 21.51 -1.13 -11.97
N GLU A 252 22.40 -1.98 -12.48
CA GLU A 252 23.82 -1.70 -12.62
C GLU A 252 24.10 -0.65 -13.70
N ASP A 253 23.40 -0.69 -14.83
CA ASP A 253 23.51 0.34 -15.89
C ASP A 253 23.15 1.71 -15.34
N LEU A 254 22.06 1.80 -14.57
CA LEU A 254 21.64 3.04 -13.92
C LEU A 254 22.66 3.50 -12.88
N VAL A 255 23.20 2.59 -12.08
CA VAL A 255 24.25 2.91 -11.09
C VAL A 255 25.48 3.49 -11.78
N ASN A 256 25.90 2.92 -12.90
CA ASN A 256 27.05 3.39 -13.67
C ASN A 256 26.77 4.75 -14.30
N ALA A 257 25.59 4.96 -14.88
CA ALA A 257 25.17 6.25 -15.45
C ALA A 257 25.20 7.39 -14.41
N VAL A 258 24.79 7.12 -13.16
CA VAL A 258 24.80 8.10 -12.06
C VAL A 258 26.21 8.30 -11.48
N ALA A 259 27.05 7.27 -11.49
CA ALA A 259 28.43 7.36 -11.01
C ALA A 259 29.26 8.39 -11.80
N ASP A 260 29.04 8.51 -13.11
CA ASP A 260 29.79 9.38 -14.01
C ASP A 260 29.60 10.89 -13.74
N VAL A 261 28.51 11.29 -13.06
CA VAL A 261 28.21 12.70 -12.72
C VAL A 261 28.46 13.05 -11.25
N THR A 262 28.87 12.05 -10.46
CA THR A 262 29.30 12.22 -9.07
C THR A 262 30.83 12.20 -8.80
N PRO A 263 31.78 12.35 -9.77
CA PRO A 263 33.22 12.25 -9.49
C PRO A 263 33.75 13.19 -8.38
N GLU A 264 33.19 14.38 -8.21
CA GLU A 264 33.60 15.32 -7.15
C GLU A 264 33.38 14.76 -5.72
N PHE A 265 32.51 13.75 -5.56
CA PHE A 265 32.21 13.12 -4.27
C PHE A 265 33.21 12.02 -3.88
N ALA A 266 34.08 11.57 -4.78
CA ALA A 266 35.20 10.72 -4.40
C ALA A 266 36.12 11.41 -3.37
N LYS A 267 36.13 12.74 -3.33
CA LYS A 267 36.85 13.54 -2.32
C LYS A 267 36.06 13.76 -1.02
N GLN A 268 34.74 13.58 -1.00
CA GLN A 268 33.88 13.77 0.17
C GLN A 268 33.00 12.54 0.43
N ARG A 269 33.61 11.51 1.05
CA ARG A 269 32.99 10.36 1.73
C ARG A 269 31.94 9.53 0.94
N ARG A 270 32.05 8.20 1.12
CA ARG A 270 31.14 7.12 0.67
C ARG A 270 29.62 7.41 0.80
N MET A 271 29.23 8.35 1.66
CA MET A 271 27.85 8.79 1.91
C MET A 271 27.19 9.55 0.75
N GLY A 272 27.93 10.36 -0.02
CA GLY A 272 27.35 11.25 -1.04
C GLY A 272 26.87 10.54 -2.31
N ARG A 273 27.62 9.53 -2.77
CA ARG A 273 27.22 8.66 -3.89
C ARG A 273 25.98 7.84 -3.54
N THR A 274 25.97 7.22 -2.36
CA THR A 274 24.83 6.43 -1.87
C THR A 274 23.57 7.29 -1.75
N ALA A 275 23.69 8.54 -1.27
CA ALA A 275 22.54 9.44 -1.20
C ALA A 275 21.98 9.80 -2.59
N THR A 276 22.83 10.04 -3.59
CA THR A 276 22.37 10.34 -4.97
C THR A 276 21.66 9.13 -5.59
N LEU A 277 22.24 7.93 -5.44
CA LEU A 277 21.62 6.70 -5.93
C LEU A 277 20.27 6.42 -5.25
N ALA A 278 20.20 6.59 -3.92
CA ALA A 278 18.96 6.40 -3.17
C ALA A 278 17.84 7.34 -3.69
N ARG A 279 18.15 8.62 -3.91
CA ARG A 279 17.20 9.61 -4.44
C ARG A 279 16.74 9.30 -5.86
N VAL A 280 17.65 8.89 -6.74
CA VAL A 280 17.32 8.51 -8.12
C VAL A 280 16.42 7.27 -8.13
N PHE A 281 16.79 6.21 -7.41
CA PHE A 281 15.98 4.99 -7.30
C PHE A 281 14.61 5.28 -6.68
N GLN A 282 14.56 6.11 -5.63
CA GLN A 282 13.31 6.56 -5.02
C GLN A 282 12.41 7.29 -6.01
N SER A 283 12.97 8.22 -6.78
CA SER A 283 12.19 9.01 -7.74
C SER A 283 11.61 8.18 -8.88
N LEU A 284 12.37 7.21 -9.41
CA LEU A 284 11.89 6.30 -10.44
C LEU A 284 10.80 5.39 -9.90
N ARG A 285 10.98 4.86 -8.68
CA ARG A 285 9.96 4.06 -8.00
C ARG A 285 8.63 4.80 -7.86
N ILE A 286 8.67 6.05 -7.41
CA ILE A 286 7.46 6.86 -7.21
C ILE A 286 6.69 7.00 -8.53
N VAL A 287 7.39 7.30 -9.63
CA VAL A 287 6.77 7.43 -10.96
C VAL A 287 6.21 6.10 -11.47
N VAL A 288 6.98 5.02 -11.34
CA VAL A 288 6.58 3.68 -11.80
C VAL A 288 5.32 3.18 -11.08
N ASN A 289 5.16 3.55 -9.81
CA ASN A 289 4.05 3.08 -8.97
C ASN A 289 2.96 4.14 -8.75
N GLU A 290 3.04 5.28 -9.43
CA GLU A 290 2.10 6.42 -9.31
C GLU A 290 1.87 6.83 -7.84
N GLU A 291 2.92 6.83 -7.01
CA GLU A 291 2.81 7.10 -5.56
C GLU A 291 2.50 8.57 -5.23
N ASP A 292 2.60 9.48 -6.20
CA ASP A 292 2.38 10.92 -6.03
C ASP A 292 0.95 11.37 -6.38
N VAL A 293 0.13 10.46 -6.93
CA VAL A 293 -1.27 10.71 -7.25
C VAL A 293 -2.11 10.30 -6.05
N ALA A 294 -2.01 11.10 -4.97
CA ALA A 294 -2.76 10.96 -3.72
C ALA A 294 -3.86 12.00 -3.61
#